data_AF-A0A960SYG9-F1
#
_entry.id   AF-A0A960SYG9-F1
#
_cell.length_a   1.000
_cell.length_b   1.000
_cell.length_c   1.000
_cell.angle_alpha   90.00
_cell.angle_beta   90.00
_cell.angle_gamma   90.00
#
_symmetry.space_group_name_H-M   'P 1'
#
loop_
_entity.id
_entity.type
_entity.pdbx_description
1 polymer ?
#
loop_
_entity_poly.entity_id
_entity_poly.type
_entity_poly.pdbx_seq_one_letter_code
_entity_poly.pdbx_strand_id
1 'polypeptide(L)'
;MPEHSRRLVRSDMGNFSEPWGKISRETGARHHLAHHCMDVAAVFEALLGLKKIQACVDTAAGGTAPLAALCGWAYLHDAGKLAPGFQAKGWAGGTRRAHPDSHLAAGWEWLSRRGREGRPAWARQLDWCSALMAHHGRPVEPVRGIPAAWPVHT
;
A
#
# COMPACT_ATOMS: atom_id res chain seq x y z
N MET A 1 -3.11 57.32 -3.13
CA MET A 1 -3.85 56.31 -2.37
C MET A 1 -3.32 54.95 -2.82
N PRO A 2 -2.50 54.25 -2.01
CA PRO A 2 -1.77 53.06 -2.44
C PRO A 2 -2.62 51.79 -2.31
N GLU A 3 -2.51 50.91 -3.30
CA GLU A 3 -3.11 49.58 -3.35
C GLU A 3 -2.68 48.70 -2.16
N HIS A 4 -3.67 48.17 -1.43
CA HIS A 4 -3.47 47.10 -0.48
C HIS A 4 -3.23 45.77 -1.20
N SER A 5 -1.97 45.50 -1.53
CA SER A 5 -1.52 44.16 -1.91
C SER A 5 -1.61 43.26 -0.67
N ARG A 6 -2.66 42.45 -0.61
CA ARG A 6 -2.83 41.39 0.40
C ARG A 6 -1.73 40.36 0.21
N ARG A 7 -0.64 40.51 0.96
CA ARG A 7 0.31 39.43 1.20
C ARG A 7 -0.46 38.32 1.93
N LEU A 8 -0.77 37.24 1.21
CA LEU A 8 -1.22 35.99 1.83
C LEU A 8 -0.13 35.55 2.80
N VAL A 9 -0.35 35.82 4.09
CA VAL A 9 0.38 35.17 5.16
C VAL A 9 0.07 33.70 5.01
N ARG A 10 1.04 32.92 4.50
CA ARG A 10 1.03 31.46 4.66
C ARG A 10 1.06 31.21 6.16
N SER A 11 -0.11 31.10 6.75
CA SER A 11 -0.28 30.54 8.07
C SER A 11 0.34 29.16 8.06
N ASP A 12 1.15 28.91 9.07
CA ASP A 12 1.87 27.69 9.41
C ASP A 12 0.89 26.51 9.61
N MET A 13 0.18 26.13 8.55
CA MET A 13 -0.53 24.86 8.46
C MET A 13 0.55 23.81 8.41
N GLY A 14 0.85 23.23 9.58
CA GLY A 14 1.96 22.31 9.80
C GLY A 14 2.22 21.46 8.56
N ASN A 15 3.42 21.60 7.99
CA ASN A 15 3.84 20.98 6.74
C ASN A 15 3.32 19.54 6.64
N PHE A 16 2.17 19.34 5.99
CA PHE A 16 1.73 18.02 5.57
C PHE A 16 2.66 17.65 4.42
N SER A 17 3.85 17.17 4.76
CA SER A 17 4.76 16.63 3.76
C SER A 17 4.03 15.53 3.01
N GLU A 18 4.35 15.37 1.73
CA GLU A 18 3.92 14.23 0.93
C GLU A 18 4.03 12.90 1.70
N PRO A 19 3.12 11.94 1.47
CA PRO A 19 3.05 10.73 2.27
C PRO A 19 4.35 9.92 2.19
N TRP A 20 4.86 9.50 3.35
CA TRP A 20 6.12 8.77 3.45
C TRP A 20 5.91 7.25 3.56
N GLY A 21 6.80 6.48 2.95
CA GLY A 21 6.87 5.02 3.04
C GLY A 21 7.93 4.52 4.01
N LYS A 22 9.03 5.27 4.16
CA LYS A 22 10.10 5.04 5.15
C LYS A 22 10.53 6.35 5.80
N ILE A 23 10.95 6.29 7.05
CA ILE A 23 11.56 7.40 7.78
C ILE A 23 12.83 6.90 8.47
N SER A 24 13.93 7.63 8.29
CA SER A 24 15.17 7.40 9.02
C SER A 24 14.99 7.90 10.45
N ARG A 25 15.26 7.04 11.44
CA ARG A 25 15.19 7.42 12.86
C ARG A 25 16.33 8.35 13.27
N GLU A 26 17.48 8.24 12.61
CA GLU A 26 18.68 9.00 12.94
C GLU A 26 18.65 10.40 12.32
N THR A 27 18.24 10.50 11.06
CA THR A 27 18.32 11.76 10.30
C THR A 27 16.97 12.42 10.09
N GLY A 28 15.86 11.72 10.36
CA GLY A 28 14.51 12.18 10.03
C GLY A 28 14.19 12.20 8.53
N ALA A 29 15.13 11.76 7.68
CA ALA A 29 14.96 11.72 6.24
C ALA A 29 13.80 10.80 5.84
N ARG A 30 12.99 11.21 4.87
CA ARG A 30 11.78 10.49 4.44
C ARG A 30 11.95 9.97 3.02
N HIS A 31 11.59 8.70 2.81
CA HIS A 31 11.39 8.15 1.46
C HIS A 31 9.91 8.23 1.11
N HIS A 32 9.59 8.83 -0.03
CA HIS A 32 8.22 9.03 -0.48
C HIS A 32 7.51 7.68 -0.67
N LEU A 33 6.23 7.59 -0.27
CA LEU A 33 5.48 6.32 -0.27
C LEU A 33 5.35 5.75 -1.69
N ALA A 34 4.98 6.57 -2.67
CA ALA A 34 4.84 6.11 -4.05
C ALA A 34 6.16 5.60 -4.62
N HIS A 35 7.30 6.21 -4.24
CA HIS A 35 8.62 5.72 -4.67
C HIS A 35 8.92 4.37 -4.04
N HIS A 36 8.69 4.20 -2.73
CA HIS A 36 8.84 2.91 -2.07
C HIS A 36 8.00 1.80 -2.71
N CYS A 37 6.73 2.11 -3.02
CA CYS A 37 5.83 1.20 -3.72
C CYS A 37 6.33 0.85 -5.12
N MET A 38 6.85 1.84 -5.86
CA MET A 38 7.43 1.63 -7.19
C MET A 38 8.71 0.79 -7.14
N ASP A 39 9.58 1.01 -6.16
CA ASP A 39 10.80 0.22 -5.96
C ASP A 39 10.45 -1.28 -5.83
N VAL A 40 9.43 -1.59 -5.03
CA VAL A 40 8.94 -2.97 -4.83
C VAL A 40 8.32 -3.53 -6.11
N ALA A 41 7.52 -2.74 -6.83
CA ALA A 41 6.93 -3.17 -8.10
C ALA A 41 7.99 -3.46 -9.17
N ALA A 42 9.03 -2.63 -9.27
CA ALA A 42 10.15 -2.82 -10.20
C ALA A 42 10.99 -4.05 -9.86
N VAL A 43 11.27 -4.28 -8.56
CA VAL A 43 11.95 -5.52 -8.12
C VAL A 43 11.10 -6.74 -8.47
N PHE A 44 9.79 -6.68 -8.23
CA PHE A 44 8.89 -7.78 -8.54
C PHE A 44 8.80 -8.05 -10.05
N GLU A 45 8.74 -7.01 -10.88
CA GLU A 45 8.79 -7.13 -12.35
C GLU A 45 10.09 -7.81 -12.80
N ALA A 46 11.23 -7.40 -12.26
CA ALA A 46 12.51 -8.03 -12.56
C ALA A 46 12.55 -9.51 -12.16
N LEU A 47 11.94 -9.87 -11.02
CA LEU A 47 11.82 -11.27 -10.58
C LEU A 47 10.92 -12.08 -11.52
N LEU A 48 9.80 -11.50 -11.99
CA LEU A 48 8.93 -12.15 -12.97
C LEU A 48 9.64 -12.42 -14.29
N GLY A 49 10.64 -11.61 -14.66
CA GLY A 49 11.51 -11.87 -15.82
C GLY A 49 12.38 -13.14 -15.72
N LEU A 50 12.51 -13.73 -14.52
CA LEU A 50 13.27 -14.97 -14.34
C LEU A 50 12.43 -16.18 -14.77
N LYS A 51 12.91 -16.94 -15.78
CA LYS A 51 12.19 -18.08 -16.39
C LYS A 51 11.54 -19.04 -15.39
N LYS A 52 12.24 -19.37 -14.29
CA LYS A 52 11.72 -20.28 -13.26
C LYS A 52 10.55 -19.66 -12.49
N ILE A 53 10.65 -18.39 -12.12
CA ILE A 53 9.58 -17.66 -11.42
C ILE A 53 8.39 -17.50 -12.36
N GLN A 54 8.63 -17.09 -13.61
CA GLN A 54 7.58 -16.98 -14.62
C GLN A 54 6.81 -18.29 -14.79
N ALA A 55 7.51 -19.42 -14.93
CA ALA A 55 6.88 -20.73 -15.06
C ALA A 55 6.02 -21.09 -13.84
N CYS A 56 6.51 -20.82 -12.62
CA CYS A 56 5.73 -21.02 -11.40
C CYS A 56 4.47 -20.15 -11.37
N VAL A 57 4.59 -18.89 -11.75
CA VAL A 57 3.47 -17.92 -11.76
C VAL A 57 2.42 -18.31 -12.80
N ASP A 58 2.84 -18.69 -14.01
CA ASP A 58 1.93 -19.17 -15.05
C ASP A 58 1.21 -20.46 -14.63
N THR A 59 1.95 -21.38 -13.99
CA THR A 59 1.36 -22.61 -13.44
C THR A 59 0.30 -22.29 -12.38
N ALA A 60 0.60 -21.38 -11.45
CA ALA A 60 -0.36 -20.96 -10.42
C ALA A 60 -1.56 -20.21 -10.99
N ALA A 61 -1.38 -19.51 -12.11
CA ALA A 61 -2.45 -18.82 -12.83
C ALA A 61 -3.27 -19.75 -13.74
N GLY A 62 -2.85 -21.00 -13.94
CA GLY A 62 -3.48 -21.94 -14.88
C GLY A 62 -3.25 -21.59 -16.36
N GLY A 63 -2.21 -20.80 -16.68
CA GLY A 63 -1.93 -20.30 -18.01
C GLY A 63 -1.06 -19.03 -17.97
N THR A 64 -1.07 -18.24 -19.04
CA THR A 64 -0.29 -16.99 -19.08
C THR A 64 -0.79 -15.97 -18.06
N ALA A 65 0.07 -15.60 -17.12
CA ALA A 65 -0.26 -14.67 -16.06
C ALA A 65 -0.24 -13.20 -16.53
N PRO A 66 -1.13 -12.34 -16.00
CA PRO A 66 -1.18 -10.91 -16.32
C PRO A 66 -0.10 -10.13 -15.54
N LEU A 67 1.17 -10.26 -15.94
CA LEU A 67 2.34 -9.75 -15.19
C LEU A 67 2.23 -8.26 -14.80
N ALA A 68 1.86 -7.39 -15.74
CA ALA A 68 1.71 -5.95 -15.47
C ALA A 68 0.71 -5.67 -14.33
N ALA A 69 -0.36 -6.46 -14.25
CA ALA A 69 -1.34 -6.28 -13.20
C ALA A 69 -0.89 -6.89 -11.87
N LEU A 70 -0.08 -7.95 -11.88
CA LEU A 70 0.59 -8.46 -10.68
C LEU A 70 1.58 -7.41 -10.12
N CYS A 71 2.33 -6.71 -10.99
CA CYS A 71 3.17 -5.58 -10.59
C CYS A 71 2.35 -4.42 -10.01
N GLY A 72 1.20 -4.11 -10.63
CA GLY A 72 0.24 -3.15 -10.07
C GLY A 72 -0.26 -3.53 -8.67
N TRP A 73 -0.48 -4.83 -8.42
CA TRP A 73 -0.79 -5.32 -7.07
C TRP A 73 0.39 -5.16 -6.11
N ALA A 74 1.62 -5.49 -6.52
CA ALA A 74 2.82 -5.30 -5.70
C ALA A 74 3.03 -3.83 -5.31
N TYR A 75 2.75 -2.90 -6.22
CA TYR A 75 2.77 -1.46 -5.92
C TYR A 75 1.85 -1.11 -4.76
N LEU A 76 0.67 -1.72 -4.66
CA LEU A 76 -0.33 -1.43 -3.64
C LEU A 76 -0.04 -2.07 -2.27
N HIS A 77 1.07 -2.80 -2.09
CA HIS A 77 1.31 -3.57 -0.85
C HIS A 77 1.27 -2.71 0.41
N ASP A 78 1.78 -1.48 0.32
CA ASP A 78 1.88 -0.53 1.41
C ASP A 78 0.82 0.58 1.34
N ALA A 79 -0.23 0.41 0.53
CA ALA A 79 -1.31 1.40 0.35
C ALA A 79 -1.93 1.87 1.69
N GLY A 80 -2.00 0.99 2.68
CA GLY A 80 -2.50 1.34 4.02
C GLY A 80 -1.59 2.28 4.82
N LYS A 81 -0.37 2.56 4.36
CA LYS A 81 0.49 3.60 4.96
C LYS A 81 -0.06 5.00 4.74
N LEU A 82 -1.00 5.20 3.81
CA LEU A 82 -1.74 6.45 3.66
C LEU A 82 -2.67 6.73 4.85
N ALA A 83 -2.94 5.74 5.70
CA ALA A 83 -3.77 5.94 6.88
C ALA A 83 -3.15 7.02 7.81
N PRO A 84 -3.96 7.96 8.35
CA PRO A 84 -3.48 9.00 9.25
C PRO A 84 -2.68 8.45 10.43
N GLY A 85 -3.11 7.33 11.02
CA GLY A 85 -2.41 6.67 12.12
C GLY A 85 -0.99 6.21 11.78
N PHE A 86 -0.73 5.84 10.51
CA PHE A 86 0.63 5.54 10.06
C PHE A 86 1.43 6.81 9.83
N GLN A 87 0.89 7.77 9.06
CA GLN A 87 1.59 9.02 8.72
C GLN A 87 1.96 9.87 9.94
N ALA A 88 1.09 9.87 10.96
CA ALA A 88 1.30 10.60 12.22
C ALA A 88 2.54 10.15 13.01
N LYS A 89 3.08 8.95 12.74
CA LYS A 89 4.35 8.48 13.34
C LYS A 89 5.54 9.37 12.94
N GLY A 90 5.42 10.15 11.86
CA GLY A 90 6.43 11.13 11.43
C GLY A 90 6.16 12.56 11.91
N TRP A 91 5.11 12.83 12.68
CA TRP A 91 4.78 14.20 13.11
C TRP A 91 5.54 14.60 14.38
N ALA A 92 5.99 15.86 14.43
CA ALA A 92 6.57 16.42 15.63
C ALA A 92 5.52 16.47 16.76
N GLY A 93 5.89 16.04 17.97
CA GLY A 93 4.98 16.03 19.13
C GLY A 93 4.14 14.76 19.30
N GLY A 94 4.31 13.73 18.45
CA GLY A 94 3.82 12.38 18.73
C GLY A 94 2.30 12.26 18.92
N THR A 95 1.50 13.10 18.24
CA THR A 95 0.04 13.09 18.36
C THR A 95 -0.54 11.77 17.84
N ARG A 96 -0.71 10.82 18.74
CA ARG A 96 -1.27 9.49 18.49
C ARG A 96 -2.79 9.56 18.55
N ARG A 97 -3.45 10.12 17.53
CA ARG A 97 -4.92 10.12 17.48
C ARG A 97 -5.47 9.31 16.30
N ALA A 98 -5.99 8.15 16.70
CA ALA A 98 -7.06 7.31 16.14
C ALA A 98 -6.81 6.48 14.85
N HIS A 99 -6.94 5.16 15.03
CA HIS A 99 -7.31 4.12 14.04
C HIS A 99 -6.29 3.71 12.96
N PRO A 100 -6.37 2.44 12.52
CA PRO A 100 -5.65 1.32 13.14
C PRO A 100 -4.13 1.51 13.11
N ASP A 101 -3.45 1.06 14.17
CA ASP A 101 -1.97 1.13 14.29
C ASP A 101 -1.22 0.34 13.20
N SER A 102 -1.94 -0.58 12.54
CA SER A 102 -1.45 -1.45 11.47
C SER A 102 -1.84 -0.92 10.10
N HIS A 103 -0.83 -0.58 9.29
CA HIS A 103 -1.05 -0.24 7.87
C HIS A 103 -1.59 -1.44 7.08
N LEU A 104 -1.37 -2.66 7.55
CA LEU A 104 -1.92 -3.87 6.91
C LEU A 104 -3.45 -3.93 7.07
N ALA A 105 -3.96 -3.62 8.26
CA ALA A 105 -5.40 -3.56 8.51
C ALA A 105 -6.06 -2.43 7.72
N ALA A 106 -5.43 -1.25 7.69
CA ALA A 106 -5.94 -0.12 6.91
C ALA A 106 -5.94 -0.39 5.40
N GLY A 107 -4.87 -1.00 4.88
CA GLY A 107 -4.75 -1.37 3.48
C GLY A 107 -5.78 -2.44 3.09
N TRP A 108 -5.97 -3.46 3.94
CA TRP A 108 -7.00 -4.48 3.75
C TRP A 108 -8.39 -3.85 3.74
N GLU A 109 -8.74 -3.02 4.73
CA GLU A 109 -10.05 -2.38 4.78
C GLU A 109 -10.33 -1.55 3.51
N TRP A 110 -9.35 -0.75 3.07
CA TRP A 110 -9.51 0.09 1.90
C TRP A 110 -9.66 -0.72 0.61
N LEU A 111 -8.74 -1.65 0.36
CA LEU A 111 -8.72 -2.43 -0.88
C LEU A 111 -9.89 -3.42 -0.94
N SER A 112 -10.23 -4.09 0.16
CA SER A 112 -11.30 -5.08 0.23
C SER A 112 -12.69 -4.45 0.14
N ARG A 113 -12.91 -3.26 0.71
CA ARG A 113 -14.24 -2.60 0.70
C ARG A 113 -14.44 -1.67 -0.49
N ARG A 114 -13.41 -0.94 -0.91
CA ARG A 114 -13.53 0.13 -1.93
C ARG A 114 -12.78 -0.17 -3.22
N GLY A 115 -11.77 -1.03 -3.19
CA GLY A 115 -10.96 -1.39 -4.35
C GLY A 115 -11.55 -2.50 -5.22
N ARG A 116 -12.80 -2.95 -5.00
CA ARG A 116 -13.42 -4.02 -5.82
C ARG A 116 -13.90 -3.52 -7.18
N GLU A 117 -14.34 -2.26 -7.23
CA GLU A 117 -14.74 -1.58 -8.46
C GLU A 117 -13.49 -1.32 -9.32
N GLY A 118 -13.51 -1.73 -10.59
CA GLY A 118 -12.37 -1.58 -11.50
C GLY A 118 -11.39 -2.77 -11.55
N ARG A 119 -11.54 -3.79 -10.69
CA ARG A 119 -10.70 -5.00 -10.83
C ARG A 119 -11.04 -5.79 -12.09
N PRO A 120 -10.05 -6.25 -12.87
CA PRO A 120 -10.28 -7.18 -13.96
C PRO A 120 -10.85 -8.51 -13.43
N ALA A 121 -11.63 -9.22 -14.26
CA ALA A 121 -12.40 -10.39 -13.83
C ALA A 121 -11.54 -11.49 -13.17
N TRP A 122 -10.33 -11.74 -13.69
CA TRP A 122 -9.38 -12.71 -13.12
C TRP A 122 -8.94 -12.35 -11.69
N ALA A 123 -8.91 -11.06 -11.33
CA ALA A 123 -8.54 -10.58 -10.00
C ALA A 123 -9.70 -10.58 -8.99
N ARG A 124 -10.91 -10.99 -9.41
CA ARG A 124 -12.09 -11.06 -8.54
C ARG A 124 -12.27 -12.41 -7.86
N GLN A 125 -11.62 -13.45 -8.40
CA GLN A 125 -11.77 -14.83 -7.94
C GLN A 125 -10.84 -15.20 -6.78
N LEU A 126 -9.77 -14.44 -6.57
CA LEU A 126 -8.78 -14.68 -5.53
C LEU A 126 -8.80 -13.54 -4.50
N ASP A 127 -8.53 -13.88 -3.24
CA ASP A 127 -8.38 -12.90 -2.16
C ASP A 127 -6.98 -12.24 -2.20
N TRP A 128 -6.72 -11.52 -3.29
CA TRP A 128 -5.49 -10.76 -3.50
C TRP A 128 -5.21 -9.75 -2.38
N CYS A 129 -6.27 -9.25 -1.73
CA CYS A 129 -6.12 -8.31 -0.64
C CYS A 129 -5.52 -8.98 0.59
N SER A 130 -6.01 -10.16 0.98
CA SER A 130 -5.41 -10.90 2.08
C SER A 130 -3.99 -11.34 1.77
N ALA A 131 -3.71 -11.82 0.55
CA ALA A 131 -2.35 -12.17 0.13
C ALA A 131 -1.38 -10.98 0.22
N LEU A 132 -1.79 -9.83 -0.32
CA LEU A 132 -0.96 -8.62 -0.36
C LEU A 132 -0.73 -8.03 1.03
N MET A 133 -1.74 -8.05 1.89
CA MET A 133 -1.64 -7.49 3.24
C MET A 133 -0.91 -8.41 4.21
N ALA A 134 -0.63 -9.67 3.82
CA ALA A 134 0.19 -10.59 4.59
C ALA A 134 1.71 -10.38 4.45
N HIS A 135 2.16 -9.30 3.79
CA HIS A 135 3.57 -9.09 3.44
C HIS A 135 4.56 -8.91 4.62
N HIS A 136 4.08 -8.87 5.88
CA HIS A 136 4.93 -8.98 7.07
C HIS A 136 5.01 -10.41 7.62
N GLY A 137 4.70 -11.41 6.79
CA GLY A 137 4.86 -12.84 7.09
C GLY A 137 3.69 -13.49 7.83
N ARG A 138 2.56 -12.80 7.98
CA ARG A 138 1.34 -13.35 8.58
C ARG A 138 0.08 -12.73 7.98
N PRO A 139 -1.03 -13.49 7.89
CA PRO A 139 -2.33 -12.94 7.51
C PRO A 139 -2.74 -11.74 8.36
N VAL A 140 -3.46 -10.80 7.78
CA VAL A 140 -4.18 -9.79 8.56
C VAL A 140 -5.45 -10.44 9.10
N GLU A 141 -5.63 -10.37 10.41
CA GLU A 141 -6.91 -10.74 11.03
C GLU A 141 -8.01 -9.86 10.42
N PRO A 142 -9.03 -10.45 9.77
CA PRO A 142 -10.09 -9.65 9.18
C PRO A 142 -10.77 -8.84 10.27
N VAL A 143 -10.80 -7.52 10.10
CA VAL A 143 -11.55 -6.64 11.01
C VAL A 143 -13.03 -6.89 10.75
N ARG A 144 -13.62 -7.83 11.50
CA ARG A 144 -15.03 -8.29 11.50
C ARG A 144 -15.52 -8.95 10.20
N GLY A 145 -15.69 -10.28 10.26
CA GLY A 145 -16.78 -10.98 9.56
C GLY A 145 -16.54 -11.49 8.13
N ILE A 146 -15.33 -11.37 7.57
CA ILE A 146 -14.96 -12.05 6.31
C ILE A 146 -13.82 -13.02 6.63
N PRO A 147 -14.02 -14.35 6.58
CA PRO A 147 -12.93 -15.30 6.79
C PRO A 147 -11.83 -15.06 5.74
N ALA A 148 -10.56 -15.06 6.17
CA ALA A 148 -9.44 -15.14 5.24
C ALA A 148 -9.50 -16.52 4.55
N ALA A 149 -10.14 -16.58 3.38
CA ALA A 149 -10.18 -17.79 2.58
C ALA A 149 -8.86 -17.90 1.82
N TRP A 150 -7.85 -18.49 2.48
CA TRP A 150 -6.65 -18.93 1.80
C TRP A 150 -7.03 -20.05 0.82
N PRO A 151 -6.57 -20.01 -0.44
CA PRO A 151 -6.69 -21.17 -1.30
C PRO A 151 -5.86 -22.31 -0.68
N VAL A 152 -6.55 -23.31 -0.13
CA VAL A 152 -5.97 -24.61 0.18
C VAL A 152 -5.79 -25.31 -1.16
N HIS A 153 -4.56 -25.37 -1.65
CA HIS A 153 -4.23 -26.20 -2.80
C HIS A 153 -4.27 -27.66 -2.35
N THR A 154 -5.35 -28.37 -2.68
CA THR A 154 -5.43 -29.84 -2.66
C THR A 154 -4.94 -30.41 -3.97
#